data_AF-A0A2V7ZLH7-F1
#
_entry.id   AF-A0A2V7ZLH7-F1
#
_cell.length_a   1.000
_cell.length_b   1.000
_cell.length_c   1.000
_cell.angle_alpha   90.00
_cell.angle_beta   90.00
_cell.angle_gamma   90.00
#
_symmetry.space_group_name_H-M   'P 1'
#
loop_
_entity.id
_entity.type
_entity.pdbx_description
1 polymer ?
#
loop_
_entity_poly.entity_id
_entity_poly.type
_entity_poly.pdbx_seq_one_letter_code
_entity_poly.pdbx_strand_id
1 'polypeptide(L)'
;IRDHLRRVDEALTGIGDFMMESAKRLGVQNDAPYRAFLDVLDRDARDAQAALRLVLAQPAIGSQMIDNLNASIHLRALLTDLFLIDEILTISGE
;
A
#
# COMPACT_ATOMS: atom_id res chain seq x y z
N ILE A 1 -2.81 15.23 -11.91
CA ILE A 1 -2.29 13.86 -11.66
C ILE A 1 -1.04 13.84 -10.78
N ARG A 2 0.00 14.63 -11.09
CA ARG A 2 1.26 14.63 -10.32
C ARG A 2 1.08 14.79 -8.82
N ASP A 3 0.23 15.71 -8.38
CA ASP A 3 -0.02 15.91 -6.95
C ASP A 3 -0.78 14.75 -6.30
N HIS A 4 -1.63 14.04 -7.05
CA HIS A 4 -2.24 12.80 -6.55
C HIS A 4 -1.18 11.72 -6.37
N LEU A 5 -0.28 11.55 -7.33
CA LEU A 5 0.82 10.59 -7.25
C LEU A 5 1.78 10.92 -6.10
N ARG A 6 2.05 12.20 -5.82
CA ARG A 6 2.84 12.62 -4.66
C ARG A 6 2.18 12.25 -3.34
N ARG A 7 0.87 12.47 -3.21
CA ARG A 7 0.13 12.07 -2.00
C ARG A 7 0.15 10.55 -1.80
N VAL A 8 0.07 9.77 -2.88
CA VAL A 8 0.24 8.31 -2.79
C VAL A 8 1.65 7.98 -2.33
N ASP A 9 2.69 8.57 -2.93
CA ASP A 9 4.10 8.34 -2.52
C ASP A 9 4.31 8.65 -1.03
N GLU A 10 3.80 9.77 -0.55
CA GLU A 10 3.86 10.16 0.85
C GLU A 10 3.11 9.17 1.74
N ALA A 11 1.90 8.76 1.36
CA ALA A 11 1.09 7.80 2.12
C ALA A 11 1.70 6.40 2.20
N LEU A 12 2.45 5.97 1.18
CA LEU A 12 3.13 4.67 1.20
C LEU A 12 4.34 4.66 2.14
N THR A 13 4.87 5.83 2.52
CA THR A 13 6.01 5.91 3.44
C THR A 13 5.58 5.51 4.85
N GLY A 14 6.10 4.38 5.34
CA GLY A 14 5.82 3.88 6.69
C GLY A 14 4.44 3.23 6.83
N ILE A 15 3.80 2.83 5.74
CA ILE A 15 2.48 2.21 5.77
C ILE A 15 2.46 0.87 6.53
N GLY A 16 3.50 0.04 6.41
CA GLY A 16 3.61 -1.22 7.15
C GLY A 16 3.61 -0.99 8.67
N ASP A 17 4.44 -0.05 9.14
CA ASP A 17 4.51 0.31 10.56
C ASP A 17 3.18 0.89 11.05
N PHE A 18 2.54 1.76 10.26
CA PHE A 18 1.23 2.31 10.60
C PHE A 18 0.16 1.22 10.75
N MET A 19 0.13 0.24 9.84
CA MET A 19 -0.83 -0.85 9.89
C MET A 19 -0.55 -1.80 11.06
N MET A 20 0.73 -2.04 11.39
CA MET A 20 1.14 -2.83 12.56
C MET A 20 0.66 -2.19 13.86
N GLU A 21 0.87 -0.89 14.03
CA GLU A 21 0.39 -0.15 15.21
C GLU A 21 -1.14 -0.11 15.27
N SER A 22 -1.82 -0.06 14.12
CA SER A 22 -3.28 -0.11 14.05
C SER A 22 -3.83 -1.48 14.48
N ALA A 23 -3.24 -2.58 14.00
CA ALA A 23 -3.60 -3.92 14.42
C ALA A 23 -3.42 -4.14 15.94
N LYS A 24 -2.33 -3.63 16.51
CA LYS A 24 -2.11 -3.65 17.98
C LYS A 24 -3.20 -2.90 18.74
N ARG A 25 -3.58 -1.70 18.28
CA ARG A 25 -4.64 -0.89 18.92
C ARG A 25 -6.00 -1.58 18.89
N LEU A 26 -6.28 -2.37 17.87
CA LEU A 26 -7.53 -3.13 17.73
C LEU A 26 -7.53 -4.44 18.53
N GLY A 27 -6.47 -4.72 19.31
CA GLY A 27 -6.44 -5.85 20.24
C GLY A 27 -6.32 -7.21 19.56
N VAL A 28 -5.78 -7.26 18.33
CA VAL A 28 -5.56 -8.51 17.60
C VAL A 28 -4.69 -9.46 18.43
N GLN A 29 -5.28 -10.56 18.89
CA GLN A 29 -4.67 -11.51 19.85
C GLN A 29 -3.68 -12.49 19.21
N ASN A 30 -3.80 -12.75 17.90
CA ASN A 30 -2.91 -13.63 17.14
C ASN A 30 -2.03 -12.80 16.20
N ASP A 31 -0.86 -12.42 16.71
CA ASP A 31 0.07 -11.51 16.05
C ASP A 31 0.77 -12.12 14.83
N ALA A 32 0.98 -13.45 14.79
CA ALA A 32 1.83 -14.08 13.79
C ALA A 32 1.27 -13.98 12.34
N PRO A 33 -0.01 -14.30 12.05
CA PRO A 33 -0.54 -14.16 10.69
C PRO A 33 -0.64 -12.70 10.24
N TYR A 34 -1.02 -11.79 11.15
CA TYR A 34 -1.07 -10.36 10.87
C TYR A 34 0.31 -9.82 10.56
N ARG A 35 1.31 -10.18 11.36
CA ARG A 35 2.69 -9.76 11.14
C ARG A 35 3.22 -10.28 9.81
N ALA A 36 3.02 -11.56 9.51
CA ALA A 36 3.44 -12.13 8.24
C ALA A 36 2.75 -11.45 7.04
N PHE A 37 1.46 -11.14 7.15
CA PHE A 37 0.72 -10.43 6.10
C PHE A 37 1.17 -8.97 5.95
N LEU A 38 1.37 -8.26 7.06
CA LEU A 38 1.86 -6.88 7.05
C LEU A 38 3.29 -6.77 6.51
N ASP A 39 4.13 -7.79 6.71
CA ASP A 39 5.44 -7.88 6.06
C ASP A 39 5.32 -7.99 4.52
N VAL A 40 4.30 -8.69 4.00
CA VAL A 40 3.99 -8.76 2.56
C VAL A 40 3.50 -7.40 2.05
N LEU A 41 2.53 -6.80 2.74
CA LEU A 41 1.97 -5.51 2.40
C LEU A 41 3.06 -4.43 2.35
N ASP A 42 3.95 -4.38 3.34
CA ASP A 42 5.02 -3.39 3.39
C ASP A 42 6.05 -3.60 2.28
N ARG A 43 6.34 -4.85 1.92
CA ARG A 43 7.21 -5.16 0.76
C ARG A 43 6.59 -4.64 -0.54
N ASP A 44 5.31 -4.93 -0.80
CA ASP A 44 4.64 -4.47 -2.01
C ASP A 44 4.42 -2.95 -2.01
N ALA A 45 4.26 -2.32 -0.84
CA ALA A 45 4.25 -0.86 -0.71
C ALA A 45 5.58 -0.25 -1.16
N ARG A 46 6.72 -0.79 -0.71
CA ARG A 46 8.05 -0.33 -1.13
C ARG A 46 8.27 -0.53 -2.63
N ASP A 47 7.91 -1.70 -3.17
CA ASP A 47 8.05 -2.00 -4.59
C ASP A 47 7.15 -1.08 -5.46
N ALA A 48 5.91 -0.84 -5.05
CA ALA A 48 4.99 0.08 -5.73
C ALA A 48 5.46 1.55 -5.64
N GLN A 49 5.98 1.97 -4.49
CA GLN A 49 6.51 3.31 -4.27
C GLN A 49 7.71 3.59 -5.18
N ALA A 50 8.58 2.59 -5.44
CA ALA A 50 9.69 2.73 -6.38
C ALA A 50 9.19 3.01 -7.82
N ALA A 51 8.18 2.27 -8.29
CA ALA A 51 7.57 2.49 -9.60
C ALA A 51 6.91 3.88 -9.69
N LEU A 52 6.22 4.30 -8.64
CA LEU A 52 5.58 5.61 -8.53
C LEU A 52 6.60 6.76 -8.60
N ARG A 53 7.71 6.65 -7.86
CA ARG A 53 8.81 7.63 -7.88
C ARG A 53 9.46 7.72 -9.25
N LEU A 54 9.61 6.60 -9.97
CA LEU A 54 10.10 6.61 -11.35
C LEU A 54 9.16 7.39 -12.28
N VAL A 55 7.83 7.20 -12.16
CA VAL A 55 6.83 7.97 -12.90
C VAL A 55 6.86 9.45 -12.52
N LEU A 56 7.00 9.77 -11.24
CA LEU A 56 7.13 11.15 -10.74
C LEU A 56 8.40 11.85 -11.23
N ALA A 57 9.49 11.12 -11.48
CA ALA A 57 10.73 11.69 -12.00
C ALA A 57 10.62 12.15 -13.47
N GLN A 58 9.57 11.74 -14.20
CA GLN A 58 9.44 12.08 -15.62
C GLN A 58 8.99 13.54 -15.81
N PRO A 59 9.53 14.27 -16.81
CA PRO A 59 9.12 15.65 -17.10
C PRO A 59 7.63 15.77 -17.44
N ALA A 60 7.11 14.81 -18.21
CA ALA A 60 5.71 14.69 -18.56
C ALA A 60 5.19 13.29 -18.20
N ILE A 61 3.93 13.23 -17.74
CA ILE A 61 3.26 11.99 -17.34
C ILE A 61 2.06 11.80 -18.29
N GLY A 62 2.19 10.89 -19.24
CA GLY A 62 1.15 10.56 -20.22
C GLY A 62 0.22 9.44 -19.75
N SER A 63 -0.93 9.28 -20.40
CA SER A 63 -1.94 8.24 -20.07
C SER A 63 -1.33 6.85 -20.06
N GLN A 64 -0.62 6.46 -21.12
CA GLN A 64 -0.01 5.13 -21.22
C GLN A 64 0.96 4.82 -20.06
N MET A 65 1.62 5.84 -19.51
CA MET A 65 2.51 5.68 -18.36
C MET A 65 1.73 5.38 -17.08
N ILE A 66 0.59 6.05 -16.89
CA ILE A 66 -0.35 5.75 -15.81
C ILE A 66 -0.96 4.36 -15.99
N ASP A 67 -1.32 3.99 -17.21
CA ASP A 67 -1.88 2.66 -17.50
C ASP A 67 -0.87 1.55 -17.18
N ASN A 68 0.40 1.74 -17.55
CA ASN A 68 1.47 0.81 -17.20
C ASN A 68 1.73 0.76 -15.68
N LEU A 69 1.66 1.90 -14.98
CA LEU A 69 1.77 1.95 -13.53
C LEU A 69 0.62 1.17 -12.87
N ASN A 70 -0.62 1.36 -13.34
CA ASN A 70 -1.80 0.64 -12.85
C ASN A 70 -1.78 -0.85 -13.18
N ALA A 71 -1.06 -1.26 -14.24
CA ALA A 71 -0.81 -2.65 -14.58
C ALA A 71 0.33 -3.29 -13.76
N SER A 72 1.08 -2.52 -12.98
CA SER A 72 2.13 -3.03 -12.10
C SER A 72 1.58 -4.04 -11.10
N ILE A 73 2.20 -5.22 -11.05
CA ILE A 73 1.81 -6.30 -10.13
C ILE A 73 1.86 -5.81 -8.69
N HIS A 74 2.92 -5.12 -8.28
CA HIS A 74 3.08 -4.62 -6.91
C HIS A 74 2.02 -3.59 -6.52
N LEU A 75 1.65 -2.68 -7.43
CA LEU A 75 0.61 -1.70 -7.13
C LEU A 75 -0.75 -2.39 -6.96
N ARG A 76 -1.05 -3.38 -7.81
CA ARG A 76 -2.30 -4.15 -7.69
C ARG A 76 -2.33 -5.02 -6.45
N ALA A 77 -1.23 -5.70 -6.13
CA ALA A 77 -1.09 -6.51 -4.92
C ALA A 77 -1.31 -5.66 -3.67
N LEU A 78 -0.60 -4.54 -3.55
CA LEU A 78 -0.75 -3.60 -2.44
C LEU A 78 -2.21 -3.12 -2.26
N LEU A 79 -2.87 -2.72 -3.34
CA LEU A 79 -4.27 -2.27 -3.25
C LEU A 79 -5.18 -3.41 -2.79
N THR A 80 -4.99 -4.62 -3.30
CA THR A 80 -5.73 -5.81 -2.86
C THR A 80 -5.46 -6.13 -1.39
N ASP A 81 -4.21 -6.02 -0.94
CA ASP A 81 -3.83 -6.30 0.43
C ASP A 81 -4.46 -5.30 1.42
N LEU A 82 -4.50 -4.02 1.03
CA LEU A 82 -5.18 -2.96 1.79
C LEU A 82 -6.68 -3.23 1.92
N PHE A 83 -7.36 -3.65 0.86
CA PHE A 83 -8.78 -4.02 0.94
C PHE A 83 -9.00 -5.25 1.82
N LEU A 84 -8.14 -6.26 1.73
CA LEU A 84 -8.28 -7.48 2.52
C LEU A 84 -8.16 -7.20 4.02
N ILE A 85 -7.17 -6.41 4.44
CA ILE A 85 -7.00 -6.11 5.86
C ILE A 85 -8.06 -5.13 6.38
N ASP A 86 -8.50 -4.17 5.57
CA ASP A 86 -9.60 -3.27 5.92
C ASP A 86 -10.90 -4.04 6.20
N GLU A 87 -11.24 -5.01 5.34
CA GLU A 87 -12.40 -5.90 5.54
C GLU A 87 -12.29 -6.70 6.85
N ILE A 88 -11.11 -7.29 7.11
CA ILE A 88 -10.87 -8.07 8.33
C ILE A 88 -11.00 -7.21 9.58
N LEU A 89 -10.42 -6.01 9.57
CA LEU A 89 -10.44 -5.08 10.71
C LEU A 89 -11.83 -4.47 10.93
N THR A 90 -12.59 -4.23 9.86
CA THR A 90 -13.98 -3.76 9.94
C THR A 90 -14.89 -4.82 10.54
N ILE A 91 -14.79 -6.07 10.08
CA ILE A 91 -15.56 -7.20 10.64
C ILE A 91 -15.21 -7.44 12.11
N SER A 92 -13.96 -7.20 12.51
CA SER A 92 -13.51 -7.40 13.90
C SER A 92 -13.98 -6.30 14.87
N GLY A 93 -14.57 -5.22 14.38
CA GLY A 93 -15.06 -4.08 15.16
C GLY A 93 -16.57 -4.07 15.44
N GLU A 94 -17.33 -5.02 14.89
CA GLU A 94 -18.76 -5.28 15.18
C GLU A 94 -18.93 -6.37 16.25
#